data_AF-A0A1F8P2H9-F1
#
_entry.id   AF-A0A1F8P2H9-F1
#
_cell.length_a   1.000
_cell.length_b   1.000
_cell.length_c   1.000
_cell.angle_alpha   90.00
_cell.angle_beta   90.00
_cell.angle_gamma   90.00
#
_symmetry.space_group_name_H-M   'P 1'
#
loop_
_entity.id
_entity.type
_entity.pdbx_description
1 polymer ?
#
loop_
_entity_poly.entity_id
_entity_poly.type
_entity_poly.pdbx_seq_one_letter_code
_entity_poly.pdbx_strand_id
1 'polypeptide(L)' 'MNSNLELFWSKILSEEPSQITVAIHSLSEEERRAVMGQLQRIAHETGWLEEQRRRAQTALVVFEKEVK' A
#
# COMPACT_ATOMS: atom_id res chain seq x y z
N MET A 1 10.40 -6.05 -18.65
CA MET A 1 10.92 -4.88 -17.91
C MET A 1 9.84 -4.52 -16.90
N ASN A 2 10.00 -4.90 -15.64
CA ASN A 2 9.04 -4.48 -14.61
C ASN A 2 9.29 -3.00 -14.33
N SER A 3 8.25 -2.19 -14.48
CA SER A 3 8.35 -0.76 -14.19
C SER A 3 8.60 -0.58 -12.69
N ASN A 4 9.37 0.44 -12.29
CA ASN A 4 9.62 0.75 -10.87
C ASN A 4 8.30 0.84 -10.05
N LEU A 5 7.22 1.27 -10.71
CA LEU A 5 5.87 1.33 -10.16
C LEU A 5 5.27 -0.06 -9.85
N GLU A 6 5.43 -1.04 -10.72
CA GLU A 6 4.90 -2.40 -10.50
C GLU A 6 5.62 -3.08 -9.33
N LEU A 7 6.95 -2.90 -9.25
CA LEU A 7 7.73 -3.39 -8.12
C LEU A 7 7.30 -2.74 -6.81
N PHE A 8 7.04 -1.43 -6.82
CA PHE A 8 6.52 -0.71 -5.67
C PHE A 8 5.18 -1.29 -5.20
N TRP A 9 4.20 -1.45 -6.10
CA TRP A 9 2.90 -2.01 -5.75
C TRP A 9 2.99 -3.46 -5.28
N SER A 10 3.89 -4.26 -5.86
CA SER A 10 4.16 -5.61 -5.39
C SER A 10 4.69 -5.64 -3.96
N LYS A 11 5.48 -4.64 -3.54
CA LYS A 11 5.98 -4.54 -2.16
C LYS A 11 4.90 -4.07 -1.18
N ILE A 12 4.15 -3.03 -1.55
CA ILE A 12 3.06 -2.50 -0.73
C ILE A 12 1.94 -3.51 -0.52
N LEU A 13 1.62 -4.33 -1.53
CA LEU A 13 0.55 -5.32 -1.46
C LEU A 13 1.05 -6.73 -1.11
N SER A 14 2.29 -6.86 -0.64
CA SER A 14 2.90 -8.15 -0.30
C SER A 14 2.36 -8.81 0.98
N GLU A 15 1.61 -8.07 1.80
CA GLU A 15 1.18 -8.46 3.17
C GLU A 15 2.35 -8.62 4.17
N GLU A 16 3.59 -8.48 3.72
CA GLU A 16 4.80 -8.56 4.55
C GLU A 16 5.12 -7.19 5.15
N PRO A 17 5.00 -6.98 6.47
CA PRO A 17 5.15 -5.66 7.09
C PRO A 17 6.50 -4.99 6.79
N SER A 18 7.58 -5.78 6.73
CA SER A 18 8.93 -5.27 6.42
C SER A 18 9.03 -4.69 5.00
N GLN A 19 8.41 -5.34 4.01
CA GLN A 19 8.38 -4.84 2.63
C GLN A 19 7.51 -3.59 2.51
N ILE A 20 6.39 -3.57 3.24
CA ILE A 20 5.47 -2.43 3.28
C ILE A 20 6.16 -1.21 3.89
N THR A 21 6.82 -1.36 5.05
CA THR A 21 7.58 -0.27 5.69
C THR A 21 8.66 0.29 4.78
N VAL A 22 9.46 -0.57 4.13
CA VAL A 22 10.50 -0.13 3.18
C VAL A 22 9.89 0.66 2.02
N ALA A 23 8.78 0.19 1.47
CA ALA A 23 8.10 0.90 0.39
C ALA A 23 7.52 2.24 0.85
N ILE A 24 6.91 2.32 2.04
CA ILE A 24 6.42 3.57 2.64
C ILE A 24 7.57 4.57 2.85
N HIS A 25 8.71 4.10 3.35
CA HIS A 25 9.87 4.95 3.63
C HIS A 25 10.52 5.50 2.35
N SER A 26 10.32 4.84 1.21
CA SER A 26 10.78 5.35 -0.08
C SER A 26 9.92 6.48 -0.67
N LEU A 27 8.75 6.75 -0.08
CA LEU A 27 7.82 7.78 -0.55
C LEU A 27 8.02 9.11 0.18
N SER A 28 7.92 10.20 -0.58
CA SER A 28 7.69 11.56 -0.04
C SER A 28 6.33 11.67 0.65
N GLU A 29 6.13 12.73 1.42
CA GLU A 29 4.87 12.97 2.15
C GLU A 29 3.65 13.08 1.21
N GLU A 30 3.83 13.71 0.04
CA GLU A 30 2.77 13.83 -0.97
C GLU A 30 2.43 12.47 -1.57
N GLU A 31 3.44 11.67 -1.92
CA GLU A 31 3.24 10.33 -2.45
C GLU A 31 2.61 9.40 -1.41
N ARG A 32 2.98 9.52 -0.12
CA ARG A 32 2.33 8.78 0.97
C ARG A 32 0.83 9.07 1.03
N ARG A 33 0.43 10.34 0.94
CA ARG A 33 -0.99 10.72 0.90
C ARG A 33 -1.71 10.11 -0.31
N ALA A 34 -1.09 10.18 -1.48
CA ALA A 34 -1.66 9.62 -2.71
C ALA A 34 -1.83 8.09 -2.61
N VAL A 35 -0.79 7.38 -2.15
CA VAL A 35 -0.82 5.92 -1.99
C VAL A 35 -1.81 5.50 -0.91
N MET A 36 -1.88 6.21 0.22
CA MET A 36 -2.87 5.95 1.27
C MET A 36 -4.29 6.09 0.73
N GLY A 37 -4.56 7.16 -0.04
CA GLY A 37 -5.85 7.33 -0.71
C GLY A 37 -6.18 6.17 -1.66
N GLN A 38 -5.21 5.72 -2.46
CA GLN A 38 -5.40 4.57 -3.35
C GLN A 38 -5.70 3.27 -2.58
N LEU A 39 -4.97 3.01 -1.49
CA LEU A 39 -5.19 1.83 -0.64
C LEU A 39 -6.57 1.88 0.04
N GLN A 40 -7.02 3.05 0.49
CA GLN A 40 -8.37 3.23 1.04
C GLN A 40 -9.45 2.89 0.01
N ARG A 41 -9.26 3.28 -1.25
CA ARG A 41 -10.18 2.94 -2.34
C ARG A 41 -10.21 1.44 -2.60
N ILE A 42 -9.05 0.79 -2.69
CA ILE A 42 -8.97 -0.67 -2.88
C ILE A 42 -9.63 -1.41 -1.71
N ALA A 43 -9.42 -0.95 -0.47
CA ALA A 43 -9.93 -1.60 0.73
C ALA A 43 -11.47 -1.49 0.90
N HIS A 44 -12.10 -0.41 0.40
CA HIS A 44 -13.50 -0.10 0.71
C HIS A 44 -14.43 -0.02 -0.51
N GLU A 45 -13.91 0.22 -1.72
CA GLU A 45 -14.75 0.29 -2.91
C GLU A 45 -15.26 -1.11 -3.33
N THR A 46 -16.44 -1.10 -3.95
CA THR A 46 -17.01 -2.31 -4.57
C THR A 46 -16.31 -2.59 -5.90
N GLY A 47 -16.17 -3.86 -6.26
CA GLY A 47 -15.48 -4.28 -7.50
C GLY A 47 -14.05 -4.81 -7.32
N TRP A 48 -13.46 -4.68 -6.14
CA TRP A 48 -12.18 -5.31 -5.79
C TRP A 48 -12.38 -6.74 -5.25
N LEU A 49 -11.42 -7.61 -5.55
CA LEU A 49 -11.40 -8.97 -5.01
C LEU A 49 -11.13 -8.95 -3.50
N GLU A 50 -11.66 -9.91 -2.75
CA GLU A 50 -11.48 -10.01 -1.29
C GLU A 50 -10.00 -10.04 -0.89
N GLU A 51 -9.16 -10.75 -1.67
CA GLU A 51 -7.72 -10.80 -1.47
C GLU A 51 -7.06 -9.42 -1.63
N GLN A 52 -7.49 -8.62 -2.61
CA GLN A 52 -6.96 -7.28 -2.84
C GLN A 52 -7.37 -6.33 -1.72
N ARG A 53 -8.61 -6.44 -1.23
CA ARG A 53 -9.08 -5.69 -0.07
C ARG A 53 -8.25 -6.01 1.17
N ARG A 54 -8.04 -7.31 1.46
CA ARG A 54 -7.24 -7.77 2.60
C ARG A 54 -5.81 -7.22 2.53
N ARG A 55 -5.17 -7.32 1.37
CA ARG A 55 -3.83 -6.77 1.12
C ARG A 55 -3.76 -5.27 1.37
N ALA A 56 -4.73 -4.52 0.85
CA ALA A 56 -4.80 -3.08 1.04
C ALA A 56 -5.03 -2.70 2.51
N GLN A 57 -5.89 -3.43 3.24
CA GLN A 57 -6.12 -3.23 4.67
C GLN A 57 -4.85 -3.47 5.49
N THR A 58 -4.11 -4.55 5.21
CA THR A 58 -2.82 -4.80 5.86
C THR A 58 -1.84 -3.65 5.62
N ALA A 59 -1.75 -3.16 4.38
CA ALA A 59 -0.90 -2.03 4.05
C ALA A 59 -1.31 -0.74 4.80
N LEU A 60 -2.61 -0.46 4.91
CA LEU A 60 -3.14 0.70 5.65
C LEU A 60 -2.77 0.64 7.14
N VAL A 61 -2.89 -0.54 7.78
CA VAL A 61 -2.52 -0.72 9.18
C VAL A 61 -1.03 -0.43 9.42
N VAL A 62 -0.15 -0.80 8.48
CA VAL A 62 1.27 -0.46 8.57
C VAL A 62 1.48 1.04 8.34
N PHE A 63 0.84 1.64 7.33
CA PHE A 63 0.89 3.09 7.07
C PHE A 63 0.51 3.92 8.32
N GLU A 64 -0.57 3.56 9.01
CA GLU A 64 -1.00 4.25 10.22
C GLU A 64 -0.02 4.16 11.38
N LYS A 65 0.78 3.08 11.45
CA LYS A 65 1.83 2.92 12.48
C LYS A 65 3.08 3.74 12.17
N GLU A 66 3.43 3.89 10.90
CA GLU A 66 4.65 4.60 10.45
C GLU A 66 4.48 6.13 10.40
N VAL A 67 3.25 6.64 10.42
CA VAL A 67 2.92 8.08 10.38
C VAL A 67 2.54 8.62 11.77
N LYS A 68 2.54 7.77 12.80
CA LYS A 68 2.21 8.12 14.19
C LYS A 68 3.44 8.54 14.98
#